data_AF-A0A0D7AYV8-F1
#
_entry.id   AF-A0A0D7AYV8-F1
#
_cell.length_a   1.000
_cell.length_b   1.000
_cell.length_c   1.000
_cell.angle_alpha   90.00
_cell.angle_beta   90.00
_cell.angle_gamma   90.00
#
_symmetry.space_group_name_H-M   'P 1'
#
loop_
_entity.id
_entity.type
_entity.pdbx_description
1 polymer ?
#
loop_
_entity_poly.entity_id
_entity_poly.type
_entity_poly.pdbx_seq_one_letter_code
_entity_poly.pdbx_strand_id
1 'polypeptide(L)' 'MPSEETKEVINKVLEVSRAAFHYAWIPAIIYVGFTRSNPTPSLIKLLSPLA' A
#
# COMPACT_ATOMS: atom_id res chain seq x y z
N MET A 1 -8.87 26.74 -16.64
CA MET A 1 -8.83 26.32 -15.21
C MET A 1 -9.84 25.20 -15.06
N PRO A 2 -9.52 24.09 -14.37
CA PRO A 2 -10.52 23.03 -14.13
C PRO A 2 -11.73 23.61 -13.40
N SER A 3 -12.93 23.09 -13.70
CA SER A 3 -14.16 23.52 -13.02
C SER A 3 -14.10 23.22 -11.52
N GLU A 4 -14.84 23.95 -10.70
CA GLU A 4 -14.89 23.71 -9.26
C GLU A 4 -15.33 22.28 -8.92
N GLU A 5 -16.27 21.72 -9.70
CA GLU A 5 -16.68 20.32 -9.61
C GLU A 5 -15.50 19.35 -9.87
N THR A 6 -14.69 19.61 -10.90
CA THR A 6 -13.50 18.80 -11.19
C THR A 6 -12.48 18.86 -10.05
N LYS A 7 -12.30 20.04 -9.43
CA LYS A 7 -11.40 20.21 -8.29
C LYS A 7 -11.89 19.45 -7.07
N GLU A 8 -13.19 19.48 -6.78
CA GLU A 8 -13.78 18.76 -5.65
C GLU A 8 -13.56 17.24 -5.79
N VAL A 9 -13.81 16.69 -6.99
CA VAL A 9 -13.58 15.26 -7.27
C VAL A 9 -12.11 14.90 -7.08
N ILE A 10 -11.19 15.70 -7.63
CA ILE A 10 -9.74 15.46 -7.48
C ILE A 10 -9.35 15.50 -6.00
N ASN A 11 -9.80 16.50 -5.26
CA ASN A 11 -9.49 16.62 -3.83
C ASN A 11 -9.99 15.41 -3.04
N LYS A 12 -11.21 14.93 -3.34
CA LYS A 12 -11.78 13.76 -2.69
C LYS A 12 -11.02 12.47 -3.00
N VAL A 13 -10.60 12.28 -4.25
CA VAL A 13 -9.74 11.15 -4.64
C VAL A 13 -8.38 11.22 -3.94
N LEU A 14 -7.78 12.41 -3.86
CA LEU A 14 -6.50 12.61 -3.18
C LEU A 14 -6.60 12.32 -1.68
N GLU A 15 -7.70 12.70 -1.04
CA GLU A 15 -7.96 12.40 0.38
C GLU A 15 -8.03 10.88 0.63
N VAL A 16 -8.83 10.17 -0.17
CA VAL A 16 -8.97 8.70 -0.05
C VAL A 16 -7.66 8.00 -0.39
N SER A 17 -6.96 8.43 -1.46
CA SER A 17 -5.70 7.82 -1.89
C SER A 17 -4.62 7.95 -0.81
N ARG A 18 -4.56 9.08 -0.10
CA ARG A 18 -3.61 9.26 1.02
C ARG A 18 -3.79 8.18 2.09
N ALA A 19 -5.02 7.94 2.51
CA ALA A 19 -5.32 6.90 3.50
C ALA A 19 -5.01 5.51 2.94
N ALA A 20 -5.43 5.24 1.70
CA ALA A 20 -5.18 3.96 1.05
C ALA A 20 -3.68 3.64 0.98
N PHE A 21 -2.85 4.56 0.48
CA PHE A 21 -1.40 4.36 0.41
C PHE A 21 -0.76 4.23 1.79
N HIS A 22 -1.23 5.01 2.78
CA HIS A 22 -0.68 4.95 4.14
C HIS A 22 -0.88 3.58 4.80
N TYR A 23 -2.03 2.93 4.57
CA TYR A 23 -2.30 1.61 5.15
C TYR A 23 -1.86 0.46 4.24
N ALA A 24 -1.84 0.65 2.93
CA ALA A 24 -1.53 -0.41 1.97
C ALA A 24 -0.04 -0.62 1.73
N TRP A 25 0.83 0.39 1.98
CA TRP A 25 2.24 0.29 1.55
C TRP A 25 2.99 -0.87 2.22
N ILE A 26 2.84 -1.08 3.54
CA ILE A 26 3.49 -2.20 4.24
C ILE A 26 2.96 -3.55 3.75
N PRO A 27 1.63 -3.81 3.74
CA PRO A 27 1.09 -5.06 3.20
C PRO A 27 1.53 -5.33 1.76
N ALA A 28 1.58 -4.31 0.90
CA ALA A 28 1.97 -4.45 -0.48
C ALA A 28 3.43 -4.92 -0.63
N ILE A 29 4.37 -4.33 0.12
CA ILE A 29 5.78 -4.75 0.10
C ILE A 29 5.93 -6.17 0.63
N ILE A 30 5.26 -6.51 1.73
CA ILE A 30 5.29 -7.87 2.30
C ILE A 30 4.76 -8.89 1.28
N TYR A 31 3.66 -8.57 0.59
CA TYR A 31 3.07 -9.44 -0.43
C TYR A 31 4.02 -9.72 -1.59
N VAL A 32 4.72 -8.68 -2.09
CA VAL A 32 5.71 -8.84 -3.15
C VAL A 32 6.86 -9.73 -2.69
N GLY A 33 7.41 -9.50 -1.49
CA GLY A 33 8.46 -10.35 -0.92
C GLY A 33 8.01 -11.80 -0.79
N PHE A 34 6.84 -12.03 -0.19
CA PHE A 34 6.27 -13.36 -0.01
C PHE A 34 6.10 -14.13 -1.33
N THR A 35 5.54 -13.49 -2.37
CA THR A 35 5.22 -14.17 -3.64
C THR A 35 6.41 -14.36 -4.58
N ARG A 36 7.51 -13.62 -4.40
CA ARG A 36 8.68 -13.66 -5.30
C ARG A 36 9.89 -14.36 -4.69
N SER A 37 9.88 -14.67 -3.40
CA SER A 37 10.96 -15.44 -2.75
C SER A 37 10.88 -16.93 -3.06
N ASN A 38 12.04 -17.55 -3.30
CA ASN A 38 12.20 -18.99 -3.39
C ASN A 38 13.34 -19.45 -2.45
N PRO A 39 13.07 -20.26 -1.42
CA PRO A 39 11.76 -20.77 -1.01
C PRO A 39 10.83 -19.67 -0.47
N THR A 40 9.52 -19.87 -0.58
CA THR A 40 8.53 -18.94 -0.03
C THR A 40 8.63 -18.90 1.51
N PRO A 41 8.86 -17.73 2.12
CA PRO A 41 9.01 -17.59 3.56
C PRO A 41 7.66 -17.70 4.28
N SER A 42 7.64 -18.21 5.51
CA SER A 42 6.47 -18.09 6.39
C SER A 42 6.29 -16.64 6.85
N LEU A 43 5.06 -16.20 7.14
CA LEU A 43 4.77 -14.84 7.63
C LEU A 43 5.58 -14.45 8.88
N ILE A 44 5.83 -15.39 9.79
CA ILE A 44 6.65 -15.15 10.99
C ILE A 44 8.07 -14.71 10.62
N LYS A 45 8.65 -15.28 9.55
CA LYS A 45 9.99 -14.90 9.07
C LYS A 45 10.04 -13.50 8.44
N LEU A 46 8.91 -13.01 7.93
CA LEU A 46 8.81 -11.65 7.36
C LEU A 46 8.63 -10.58 8.43
N LEU A 47 8.10 -10.93 9.60
CA LEU A 47 7.76 -9.98 10.66
C LEU A 47 8.69 -10.06 11.88
N SER A 48 9.40 -11.17 12.05
CA SER A 48 10.32 -11.38 13.18
C SER A 48 11.71 -10.80 12.86
N PRO A 49 12.26 -9.95 13.74
CA PRO A 49 13.66 -9.51 13.64
C PRO A 49 14.67 -10.61 14.02
N LEU A 50 14.19 -11.77 14.50
CA LEU A 50 15.00 -12.89 15.00
C LEU A 50 14.94 -14.13 14.08
N ALA A 51 14.30 -14.01 12.92
CA ALA A 51 14.05 -15.11 11.99
C ALA A 51 15.20 -15.41 11.01
#